data_AF-A0A2V5JS49-F1
#
_entry.id   AF-A0A2V5JS49-F1
#
_cell.length_a   1.000
_cell.length_b   1.000
_cell.length_c   1.000
_cell.angle_alpha   90.00
_cell.angle_beta   90.00
_cell.angle_gamma   90.00
#
_symmetry.space_group_name_H-M   'P 1'
#
loop_
_entity.id
_entity.type
_entity.pdbx_description
1 polymer ?
#
loop_
_entity_poly.entity_id
_entity_poly.type
_entity_poly.pdbx_seq_one_letter_code
_entity_poly.pdbx_strand_id
1 'polypeptide(L)'
;MSLDTQTKLAIYRHFAETGQRPSVEVVAERVRSDVSSVREAFLTLRAQRVLVLEPDGVSIRMAPPFSGVPTQHVVMVDDTKYFANCACLEIGLEGPPSCRWLFHCFVPAARWWDDIVFT
;
A
#
# COMPACT_ATOMS: atom_id res chain seq x y z
N MET A 1 -18.29 -2.14 13.74
CA MET A 1 -16.95 -1.94 13.15
C MET A 1 -16.59 -0.46 13.29
N SER A 2 -15.38 -0.11 13.74
CA SER A 2 -15.01 1.31 13.95
C SER A 2 -14.98 2.09 12.62
N LEU A 3 -15.08 3.43 12.70
CA LEU A 3 -14.94 4.28 11.51
C LEU A 3 -13.56 4.09 10.86
N ASP A 4 -12.49 4.04 11.65
CA ASP A 4 -11.13 3.79 11.13
C ASP A 4 -11.02 2.49 10.31
N THR A 5 -11.68 1.43 10.80
CA THR A 5 -11.70 0.14 10.10
C THR A 5 -12.50 0.23 8.79
N GLN A 6 -13.62 0.95 8.80
CA GLN A 6 -14.43 1.19 7.60
C GLN A 6 -13.65 2.02 6.57
N THR A 7 -13.00 3.10 7.02
CA THR A 7 -12.12 3.96 6.21
C THR A 7 -10.99 3.15 5.58
N LYS A 8 -10.29 2.33 6.37
CA LYS A 8 -9.24 1.43 5.86
C LYS A 8 -9.80 0.51 4.78
N LEU A 9 -10.90 -0.20 5.03
CA LEU A 9 -11.48 -1.11 4.04
C LEU A 9 -11.93 -0.38 2.77
N ALA A 10 -12.51 0.81 2.89
CA ALA A 10 -12.92 1.61 1.74
C ALA A 10 -11.73 2.03 0.86
N ILE A 11 -10.62 2.44 1.47
CA ILE A 11 -9.38 2.76 0.75
C ILE A 11 -8.86 1.55 -0.03
N TYR A 12 -8.73 0.41 0.63
CA TYR A 12 -8.16 -0.80 0.03
C TYR A 12 -9.06 -1.36 -1.08
N ARG A 13 -10.38 -1.32 -0.89
CA ARG A 13 -11.33 -1.70 -1.95
C ARG A 13 -11.22 -0.78 -3.15
N HIS A 14 -11.12 0.54 -2.94
CA HIS A 14 -10.97 1.47 -4.05
C HIS A 14 -9.69 1.20 -4.85
N PHE A 15 -8.55 1.02 -4.17
CA PHE A 15 -7.32 0.63 -4.86
C PHE A 15 -7.49 -0.67 -5.62
N ALA A 16 -8.05 -1.72 -5.01
CA ALA A 16 -8.26 -3.01 -5.66
C ALA A 16 -9.14 -2.90 -6.92
N GLU A 17 -10.20 -2.10 -6.85
CA GLU A 17 -11.17 -1.90 -7.95
C GLU A 17 -10.62 -1.02 -9.09
N THR A 18 -9.81 -0.01 -8.80
CA THR A 18 -9.47 1.04 -9.80
C THR A 18 -7.99 1.14 -10.13
N GLY A 19 -7.11 0.55 -9.30
CA GLY A 19 -5.67 0.77 -9.35
C GLY A 19 -5.24 2.20 -8.96
N GLN A 20 -6.18 3.07 -8.57
CA GLN A 20 -5.93 4.48 -8.25
C GLN A 20 -6.11 4.75 -6.76
N ARG A 21 -5.49 5.84 -6.27
CA ARG A 21 -5.80 6.32 -4.91
C ARG A 21 -7.16 7.01 -4.88
N PRO A 22 -7.99 6.79 -3.85
CA PRO A 22 -9.19 7.59 -3.65
C PRO A 22 -8.85 8.99 -3.12
N SER A 23 -9.72 9.96 -3.40
CA SER A 23 -9.74 11.23 -2.65
C SER A 23 -10.45 11.03 -1.30
N VAL A 24 -10.31 11.98 -0.38
CA VAL A 24 -10.97 11.90 0.93
C VAL A 24 -12.50 11.96 0.79
N GLU A 25 -13.02 12.67 -0.20
CA GLU A 25 -14.44 12.78 -0.52
C GLU A 25 -15.01 11.44 -1.00
N VAL A 26 -14.28 10.73 -1.88
CA VAL A 26 -14.66 9.39 -2.34
C VAL A 26 -14.73 8.41 -1.17
N VAL A 27 -13.80 8.50 -0.22
CA VAL A 27 -13.82 7.65 0.97
C VAL A 27 -15.01 8.01 1.88
N ALA A 28 -15.25 9.30 2.12
CA ALA A 28 -16.36 9.82 2.92
C ALA A 28 -17.72 9.36 2.39
N GLU A 29 -17.92 9.43 1.07
CA GLU A 29 -19.12 8.90 0.41
C GLU A 29 -19.28 7.39 0.65
N ARG A 30 -18.21 6.61 0.41
CA ARG A 30 -18.23 5.14 0.55
C ARG A 30 -18.53 4.67 1.98
N VAL A 31 -18.05 5.39 3.00
CA VAL A 31 -18.31 5.06 4.40
C VAL A 31 -19.53 5.77 4.99
N ARG A 32 -20.20 6.63 4.20
CA ARG A 32 -21.35 7.45 4.62
C ARG A 32 -21.05 8.28 5.88
N SER A 33 -19.93 9.00 5.82
CA SER A 33 -19.48 9.91 6.88
C SER A 33 -19.13 11.26 6.29
N ASP A 34 -19.01 12.29 7.11
CA ASP A 34 -18.48 13.58 6.68
C ASP A 34 -16.95 13.50 6.45
N VAL A 35 -16.44 14.43 5.63
CA VAL A 35 -15.02 14.50 5.28
C VAL A 35 -14.13 14.74 6.50
N SER A 36 -14.57 15.53 7.49
CA SER A 36 -13.76 15.81 8.68
C SER A 36 -13.49 14.54 9.49
N SER A 37 -14.52 13.73 9.71
CA SER A 37 -14.40 12.44 10.40
C SER A 37 -13.47 11.47 9.66
N VAL A 38 -13.49 11.47 8.32
CA VAL A 38 -12.56 10.66 7.52
C VAL A 38 -11.13 11.18 7.58
N ARG A 39 -10.91 12.51 7.62
CA ARG A 39 -9.58 13.09 7.82
C ARG A 39 -8.99 12.67 9.17
N GLU A 40 -9.78 12.69 10.24
CA GLU A 40 -9.34 12.19 11.55
C GLU A 40 -8.99 10.69 11.49
N ALA A 41 -9.79 9.89 10.78
CA ALA A 41 -9.46 8.48 10.55
C ALA A 41 -8.14 8.30 9.75
N PHE A 42 -7.86 9.16 8.76
CA PHE A 42 -6.58 9.13 8.03
C PHE A 42 -5.40 9.43 8.96
N LEU A 43 -5.53 10.41 9.86
CA LEU A 43 -4.51 10.74 10.85
C LEU A 43 -4.28 9.57 11.83
N THR A 44 -5.35 8.93 12.30
CA THR A 44 -5.26 7.73 13.14
C THR A 44 -4.55 6.58 12.42
N LEU A 45 -4.94 6.29 11.17
CA LEU A 45 -4.33 5.24 10.37
C LEU A 45 -2.86 5.55 10.05
N ARG A 46 -2.50 6.83 9.86
CA ARG A 46 -1.10 7.26 9.73
C ARG A 46 -0.31 7.01 11.02
N ALA A 47 -0.87 7.37 12.19
CA ALA A 47 -0.23 7.12 13.48
C ALA A 47 -0.01 5.63 13.74
N GLN A 48 -0.92 4.78 13.26
CA GLN A 48 -0.82 3.32 13.28
C GLN A 48 0.09 2.72 12.21
N ARG A 49 0.75 3.55 11.37
CA ARG A 49 1.61 3.14 10.25
C ARG A 49 0.88 2.30 9.18
N VAL A 50 -0.43 2.46 9.07
CA VAL A 50 -1.26 1.84 8.03
C VAL A 50 -1.26 2.67 6.75
N LEU A 51 -1.17 3.99 6.87
CA LEU A 51 -1.10 4.94 5.75
C LEU A 51 0.14 5.82 5.83
N VAL A 52 0.70 6.16 4.67
CA VAL A 52 1.57 7.32 4.51
C VAL A 52 0.79 8.37 3.74
N LEU A 53 0.70 9.57 4.31
CA LEU A 53 0.05 10.72 3.70
C LEU A 53 1.11 11.65 3.11
N GLU A 54 0.73 12.37 2.06
CA GLU A 54 1.48 13.51 1.54
C GLU A 54 1.53 14.66 2.57
N PRO A 55 2.38 15.69 2.34
CA PRO A 55 2.45 16.85 3.23
C PRO A 55 1.13 17.61 3.43
N ASP A 56 0.17 17.48 2.50
CA ASP A 56 -1.17 18.05 2.62
C ASP A 56 -2.04 17.39 3.71
N GLY A 57 -1.57 16.28 4.27
CA GLY A 57 -2.24 15.55 5.35
C GLY A 57 -3.51 14.81 4.93
N VAL A 58 -3.80 14.70 3.62
CA VAL A 58 -5.02 14.04 3.12
C VAL A 58 -4.81 13.17 1.88
N SER A 59 -3.85 13.50 1.03
CA SER A 59 -3.53 12.67 -0.12
C SER A 59 -2.78 11.43 0.35
N ILE A 60 -3.28 10.26 -0.02
CA ILE A 60 -2.62 8.99 0.30
C ILE A 60 -1.42 8.83 -0.64
N ARG A 61 -0.21 8.76 -0.06
CA ARG A 61 1.01 8.37 -0.76
C ARG A 61 1.17 6.86 -0.79
N MET A 62 0.85 6.17 0.32
CA MET A 62 1.00 4.72 0.44
C MET A 62 -0.06 4.13 1.36
N ALA A 63 -0.64 3.01 0.92
CA ALA A 63 -1.53 2.14 1.67
C ALA A 63 -1.10 0.69 1.37
N PRO A 64 -0.10 0.14 2.11
CA PRO A 64 0.59 -1.10 1.71
C PRO A 64 -0.40 -2.25 1.50
N PRO A 65 -0.38 -2.94 0.34
CA PRO A 65 0.71 -2.99 -0.64
C PRO A 65 0.71 -1.88 -1.72
N PHE A 66 -0.34 -1.06 -1.79
CA PHE A 66 -0.52 -0.06 -2.84
C PHE A 66 0.30 1.22 -2.60
N SER A 67 0.76 1.81 -3.71
CA SER A 67 1.24 3.18 -3.78
C SER A 67 0.19 4.07 -4.45
N GLY A 68 -0.07 5.23 -3.85
CA GLY A 68 -0.93 6.27 -4.42
C GLY A 68 -0.22 7.19 -5.39
N VAL A 69 1.09 6.98 -5.61
CA VAL A 69 1.91 7.71 -6.57
C VAL A 69 2.63 6.72 -7.50
N PRO A 70 2.96 7.12 -8.74
CA PRO A 70 3.74 6.27 -9.63
C PRO A 70 5.08 5.85 -9.02
N THR A 71 5.42 4.57 -9.16
CA THR A 71 6.72 4.00 -8.79
C THR A 71 7.26 3.14 -9.93
N GLN A 72 8.53 2.72 -9.82
CA GLN A 72 9.11 1.75 -10.75
C GLN A 72 8.53 0.34 -10.59
N HIS A 73 7.87 0.04 -9.47
CA HIS A 73 7.30 -1.28 -9.19
C HIS A 73 5.86 -1.33 -9.67
N VAL A 74 5.71 -1.60 -10.97
CA VAL A 74 4.40 -1.69 -11.63
C VAL A 74 3.90 -3.13 -11.59
N VAL A 75 2.66 -3.32 -11.16
CA VAL A 75 1.96 -4.61 -11.18
C VAL A 75 0.76 -4.50 -12.09
N MET A 76 0.59 -5.47 -12.99
CA MET A 76 -0.61 -5.61 -13.81
C MET A 76 -1.40 -6.83 -13.32
N VAL A 77 -2.67 -6.63 -12.99
CA VAL A 77 -3.63 -7.72 -12.74
C VAL A 77 -4.79 -7.51 -13.69
N ASP A 78 -5.00 -8.46 -14.59
CA ASP A 78 -5.87 -8.30 -15.76
C ASP A 78 -5.53 -7.00 -16.51
N ASP A 79 -6.51 -6.12 -16.72
CA ASP A 79 -6.33 -4.81 -17.36
C ASP A 79 -6.03 -3.67 -16.37
N THR A 80 -5.87 -3.98 -15.07
CA THR A 80 -5.64 -2.97 -14.02
C THR A 80 -4.16 -2.82 -13.70
N LYS A 81 -3.69 -1.57 -13.75
CA LYS A 81 -2.33 -1.19 -13.38
C LYS A 81 -2.27 -0.69 -11.95
N TYR A 82 -1.37 -1.25 -11.16
CA TYR A 82 -1.07 -0.86 -9.79
C TYR A 82 0.38 -0.41 -9.67
N PHE A 83 0.63 0.45 -8.69
CA PHE A 83 1.98 0.78 -8.24
C PHE A 83 2.19 0.24 -6.82
N ALA A 84 3.37 -0.33 -6.58
CA ALA A 84 3.78 -0.80 -5.26
C ALA A 84 5.01 -0.03 -4.78
N ASN A 85 5.21 0.05 -3.47
CA ASN A 85 6.39 0.69 -2.89
C ASN A 85 7.57 -0.29 -2.77
N CYS A 86 7.28 -1.58 -2.64
CA CYS A 86 8.24 -2.66 -2.61
C CYS A 86 7.71 -3.86 -3.39
N ALA A 87 8.61 -4.68 -3.92
CA ALA A 87 8.26 -6.03 -4.36
C ALA A 87 8.24 -6.93 -3.12
N CYS A 88 7.08 -7.47 -2.77
CA CYS A 88 6.98 -8.45 -1.70
C CYS A 88 7.08 -9.84 -2.33
N LEU A 89 8.11 -10.60 -1.95
CA LEU A 89 8.26 -11.99 -2.34
C LEU A 89 7.99 -12.87 -1.12
N GLU A 90 7.07 -13.82 -1.28
CA GLU A 90 6.90 -14.88 -0.31
C GLU A 90 8.05 -15.88 -0.46
N ILE A 91 8.85 -16.04 0.59
CA ILE A 91 9.95 -17.02 0.63
C ILE A 91 9.66 -17.96 1.80
N GLY A 92 9.45 -19.25 1.48
CA GLY A 92 9.36 -20.31 2.47
C GLY A 92 10.74 -20.88 2.83
N LEU A 93 10.78 -21.86 3.74
CA LEU A 93 12.03 -22.56 4.10
C LEU A 93 12.70 -23.23 2.90
N GLU A 94 11.91 -23.72 1.96
CA GLU A 94 12.37 -24.35 0.71
C GLU A 94 12.55 -23.34 -0.43
N GLY A 95 12.45 -22.04 -0.15
CA GLY A 95 12.55 -20.96 -1.13
C GLY A 95 11.19 -20.40 -1.57
N PRO A 96 11.17 -19.51 -2.58
CA PRO A 96 9.94 -18.92 -3.10
C PRO A 96 9.12 -19.96 -3.89
N PRO A 97 7.78 -19.78 -3.99
CA PRO A 97 6.96 -20.63 -4.85
C PRO A 97 7.40 -20.51 -6.31
N SER A 98 7.13 -21.56 -7.10
CA SER A 98 7.39 -21.52 -8.54
C SER A 98 6.67 -20.34 -9.17
N CYS A 99 7.42 -19.38 -9.70
CA CYS A 99 6.87 -18.19 -10.34
C CYS A 99 7.64 -17.88 -11.63
N ARG A 100 6.99 -17.14 -12.53
CA ARG A 100 7.62 -16.67 -13.79
C ARG A 100 8.47 -15.41 -13.58
N TRP A 101 8.45 -14.83 -12.38
CA TRP A 101 9.16 -13.60 -12.07
C TRP A 101 10.62 -13.91 -11.77
N LEU A 102 11.54 -13.23 -12.46
CA LEU A 102 12.96 -13.22 -12.12
C LEU A 102 13.27 -11.88 -11.46
N PHE A 103 13.77 -11.90 -10.23
CA PHE A 103 14.31 -10.72 -9.54
C PHE A 103 15.77 -10.98 -9.20
N HIS A 104 16.60 -9.94 -9.32
CA HIS A 104 18.03 -10.05 -9.06
C HIS A 104 18.35 -9.49 -7.67
N CYS A 105 18.76 -10.35 -6.75
CA CYS A 105 19.33 -9.90 -5.49
C CYS A 105 20.83 -9.64 -5.68
N PHE A 106 21.25 -8.39 -5.48
CA PHE A 106 22.66 -8.00 -5.56
C PHE A 106 23.53 -8.57 -4.41
N VAL A 107 22.88 -9.02 -3.34
CA VAL A 107 23.51 -9.75 -2.23
C VAL A 107 22.78 -11.06 -2.00
N PRO A 108 23.46 -12.14 -1.58
CA PRO A 108 22.76 -13.35 -1.16
C PRO A 108 21.74 -13.02 -0.08
N ALA A 109 20.46 -13.35 -0.28
CA ALA A 109 19.39 -13.01 0.67
C ALA A 109 19.69 -13.52 2.09
N ALA A 110 20.37 -14.67 2.21
CA ALA A 110 20.83 -15.23 3.49
C ALA A 110 21.85 -14.37 4.24
N ARG A 111 22.49 -13.39 3.57
CA ARG A 111 23.48 -12.47 4.12
C ARG A 111 23.00 -11.02 4.16
N TRP A 112 21.74 -10.75 3.80
CA TRP A 112 21.23 -9.37 3.78
C TRP A 112 21.31 -8.69 5.16
N TRP A 113 21.33 -9.50 6.23
CA TRP A 113 21.40 -9.04 7.62
C TRP A 113 22.79 -8.56 8.01
N ASP A 114 23.81 -8.98 7.26
CA ASP A 114 25.19 -8.54 7.45
C ASP A 114 25.36 -7.07 7.03
N ASP A 115 24.43 -6.52 6.23
CA ASP A 115 24.55 -5.21 5.58
C ASP A 115 23.28 -4.33 5.72
N ILE A 116 22.37 -4.68 6.64
CA ILE A 116 21.06 -4.00 6.85
C ILE A 116 21.21 -2.53 7.27
N VAL A 117 22.40 -2.10 7.67
CA VAL A 117 22.69 -0.70 8.01
C VAL A 117 23.00 0.13 6.76
N PHE A 118 23.45 -0.52 5.68
CA PHE A 118 23.87 0.12 4.43
C PHE A 118 22.90 -0.13 3.26
N THR A 119 21.81 -0.87 3.49
CA THR A 119 20.72 -1.15 2.53
C THR A 119 19.38 -0.64 3.06
#